data_AF-A0A5E6N131-F1
#
_entry.id   AF-A0A5E6N131-F1
#
_cell.length_a   1.000
_cell.length_b   1.000
_cell.length_c   1.000
_cell.angle_alpha   90.00
_cell.angle_beta   90.00
_cell.angle_gamma   90.00
#
_symmetry.space_group_name_H-M   'P 1'
#
loop_
_entity.id
_entity.type
_entity.pdbx_description
1 polymer ?
#
loop_
_entity_poly.entity_id
_entity_poly.type
_entity_poly.pdbx_seq_one_letter_code
_entity_poly.pdbx_strand_id
1 'polypeptide(L)'
;MHAHLTLSEYGQFIGVTSECLTVKEAGVTKEYPLNRLKSVQIAKRGVSFSSDVIIACANRGIKFFIQDFKNETIASISGTQQHAVVRVRQNQFEFIKTIKVATLSALVIEGKIKRDLCINRND
;
A
#
# COMPACT_ATOMS: atom_id res chain seq x y z
N MET A 1 -5.93 -4.42 -14.84
CA MET A 1 -4.77 -3.65 -14.32
C MET A 1 -5.27 -2.81 -13.16
N HIS A 2 -4.71 -2.99 -11.96
CA HIS A 2 -5.11 -2.18 -10.80
C HIS A 2 -4.15 -1.00 -10.63
N ALA A 3 -4.71 0.18 -10.36
CA ALA A 3 -3.98 1.42 -10.19
C ALA A 3 -3.60 1.65 -8.73
N HIS A 4 -2.48 2.34 -8.53
CA HIS A 4 -2.02 2.88 -7.26
C HIS A 4 -2.23 4.39 -7.30
N LEU A 5 -3.09 4.92 -6.43
CA LEU A 5 -3.36 6.35 -6.37
C LEU A 5 -2.46 7.00 -5.32
N THR A 6 -1.74 8.05 -5.71
CA THR A 6 -0.90 8.84 -4.80
C THR A 6 -1.39 10.28 -4.77
N LEU A 7 -1.55 10.81 -3.56
CA LEU A 7 -1.99 12.18 -3.31
C LEU A 7 -0.84 12.98 -2.73
N SER A 8 -0.38 13.96 -3.50
CA SER A 8 0.85 14.71 -3.28
C SER A 8 0.63 16.20 -3.09
N GLU A 9 -0.61 16.71 -3.07
CA GLU A 9 -0.85 18.16 -2.96
C GLU A 9 -1.50 18.57 -1.65
N TYR A 10 -1.09 19.74 -1.16
CA TYR A 10 -1.62 20.32 0.07
C TYR A 10 -3.06 20.79 -0.14
N GLY A 11 -3.93 20.54 0.84
CA GLY A 11 -5.33 20.97 0.78
C GLY A 11 -6.23 20.08 -0.09
N GLN A 12 -5.70 18.96 -0.60
CA GLN A 12 -6.54 17.94 -1.25
C GLN A 12 -7.48 17.30 -0.24
N PHE A 13 -8.74 17.12 -0.62
CA PHE A 13 -9.73 16.40 0.17
C PHE A 13 -10.19 15.13 -0.54
N ILE A 14 -10.20 14.02 0.18
CA ILE A 14 -10.65 12.71 -0.32
C ILE A 14 -12.01 12.38 0.29
N GLY A 15 -12.98 12.10 -0.57
CA GLY A 15 -14.28 11.57 -0.21
C GLY A 15 -14.61 10.31 -0.98
N VAL A 16 -15.77 9.75 -0.69
CA VAL A 16 -16.40 8.72 -1.52
C VAL A 16 -17.71 9.30 -2.04
N THR A 17 -17.97 9.12 -3.32
CA THR A 17 -19.25 9.45 -3.94
C THR A 17 -19.68 8.24 -4.75
N SER A 18 -20.79 7.61 -4.36
CA SER A 18 -21.25 6.34 -4.93
C SER A 18 -20.20 5.23 -4.82
N GLU A 19 -19.66 4.75 -5.95
CA GLU A 19 -18.61 3.72 -6.00
C GLU A 19 -17.24 4.26 -6.42
N CYS A 20 -17.11 5.59 -6.45
CA CYS A 20 -15.90 6.29 -6.84
C CYS A 20 -15.26 6.99 -5.64
N LEU A 21 -13.93 6.97 -5.60
CA LEU A 21 -13.13 7.79 -4.71
C LEU A 21 -12.96 9.17 -5.35
N THR A 22 -13.37 10.19 -4.62
CA THR A 22 -13.46 11.56 -5.12
C THR A 22 -12.34 12.39 -4.51
N VAL A 23 -11.50 12.99 -5.34
CA VAL A 23 -10.41 13.87 -4.94
C VAL A 23 -10.77 15.29 -5.34
N LYS A 24 -10.91 16.17 -4.35
CA LYS A 24 -11.19 17.60 -4.54
C LYS A 24 -9.91 18.39 -4.35
N GLU A 25 -9.59 19.23 -5.33
CA GLU A 25 -8.42 20.09 -5.34
C GLU A 25 -8.75 21.41 -6.05
N ALA A 26 -8.60 22.55 -5.36
CA ALA A 26 -8.76 23.89 -5.95
C ALA A 26 -10.02 24.08 -6.83
N GLY A 27 -11.14 23.48 -6.44
CA GLY A 27 -12.41 23.55 -7.18
C GLY A 27 -12.60 22.48 -8.27
N VAL A 28 -11.57 21.69 -8.58
CA VAL A 28 -11.64 20.54 -9.49
C VAL A 28 -11.93 19.27 -8.70
N THR A 29 -12.89 18.49 -9.21
CA THR A 29 -13.25 17.19 -8.63
C THR A 29 -12.85 16.08 -9.59
N LYS A 30 -11.98 15.17 -9.15
CA LYS A 30 -11.57 13.98 -9.91
C LYS A 30 -12.16 12.74 -9.26
N GLU A 31 -12.72 11.85 -10.07
CA GLU A 31 -13.30 10.60 -9.60
C GLU A 31 -12.50 9.39 -10.08
N TYR A 32 -12.22 8.47 -9.15
CA TYR A 32 -11.48 7.25 -9.41
C TYR A 32 -12.33 6.04 -8.99
N PRO A 33 -12.70 5.15 -9.92
CA PRO A 33 -13.50 3.98 -9.58
C PRO A 33 -12.78 3.07 -8.58
N LEU A 34 -13.42 2.75 -7.45
CA LEU A 34 -12.81 1.94 -6.39
C LEU A 34 -12.43 0.53 -6.87
N ASN A 35 -13.15 -0.03 -7.84
CA ASN A 35 -12.86 -1.38 -8.36
C ASN A 35 -11.51 -1.47 -9.12
N ARG A 36 -10.96 -0.33 -9.57
CA ARG A 36 -9.67 -0.27 -10.26
C ARG A 36 -8.52 0.04 -9.32
N LEU A 37 -8.79 0.40 -8.07
CA LEU A 37 -7.76 0.80 -7.13
C LEU A 37 -7.26 -0.40 -6.32
N LYS A 38 -5.93 -0.53 -6.22
CA LYS A 38 -5.27 -1.51 -5.34
C LYS A 38 -4.80 -0.88 -4.04
N SER A 39 -4.34 0.35 -4.12
CA SER A 39 -3.97 1.13 -2.94
C SER A 39 -4.14 2.62 -3.16
N VAL A 40 -4.28 3.32 -2.05
CA VAL A 40 -4.27 4.78 -1.95
C VAL A 40 -3.13 5.18 -1.01
N GLN A 41 -2.35 6.18 -1.41
CA GLN A 41 -1.19 6.67 -0.66
C GLN A 41 -1.30 8.18 -0.48
N ILE A 42 -1.22 8.63 0.77
CA ILE A 42 -1.07 10.05 1.11
C ILE A 42 0.42 10.32 1.28
N ALA A 43 0.99 11.11 0.36
CA ALA A 43 2.41 11.44 0.32
C ALA A 43 2.73 12.81 0.97
N LYS A 44 1.73 13.67 1.21
CA LYS A 44 1.95 15.02 1.74
C LYS A 44 1.07 15.31 2.93
N ARG A 45 1.59 16.13 3.85
CA ARG A 45 0.83 16.64 4.99
C ARG A 45 -0.20 17.66 4.51
N GLY A 46 -1.36 17.70 5.18
CA GLY A 46 -2.46 18.60 4.82
C GLY A 46 -3.45 18.03 3.80
N VAL A 47 -3.36 16.74 3.50
CA VAL A 47 -4.43 15.98 2.82
C VAL A 47 -5.44 15.54 3.87
N SER A 48 -6.71 15.82 3.61
CA SER A 48 -7.83 15.44 4.49
C SER A 48 -8.67 14.34 3.84
N PHE A 49 -9.25 13.44 4.63
CA PHE A 49 -10.11 12.38 4.12
C PHE A 49 -11.29 12.09 5.05
N SER A 50 -12.44 11.69 4.48
CA SER A 50 -13.59 11.21 5.26
C SER A 50 -13.34 9.80 5.81
N SER A 51 -13.94 9.47 6.95
CA SER A 51 -14.01 8.10 7.48
C SER A 51 -14.61 7.11 6.46
N ASP A 52 -15.52 7.58 5.60
CA ASP A 52 -16.15 6.76 4.56
C ASP A 52 -15.14 6.20 3.56
N VAL A 53 -14.06 6.95 3.29
CA VAL A 53 -12.97 6.51 2.42
C VAL A 53 -12.32 5.25 3.00
N ILE A 54 -12.05 5.26 4.31
CA ILE A 54 -11.43 4.12 4.99
C ILE A 54 -12.37 2.91 4.98
N ILE A 55 -13.65 3.11 5.26
CA ILE A 55 -14.66 2.02 5.24
C ILE A 55 -14.77 1.43 3.83
N ALA A 56 -14.91 2.28 2.81
CA ALA A 56 -15.03 1.85 1.42
C ALA A 56 -13.79 1.11 0.91
N CYS A 57 -12.59 1.56 1.31
CA CYS A 57 -11.32 0.91 1.01
C CYS A 57 -11.20 -0.43 1.73
N ALA A 58 -11.51 -0.48 3.03
CA ALA A 58 -11.43 -1.69 3.85
C ALA A 58 -12.35 -2.81 3.32
N ASN A 59 -13.59 -2.47 2.96
CA ASN A 59 -14.57 -3.42 2.42
C ASN A 59 -14.13 -4.03 1.07
N ARG A 60 -13.36 -3.29 0.28
CA ARG A 60 -12.87 -3.71 -1.04
C ARG A 60 -11.43 -4.24 -1.02
N GLY A 61 -10.81 -4.34 0.16
CA GLY A 61 -9.43 -4.81 0.31
C GLY A 61 -8.37 -3.83 -0.24
N ILE A 62 -8.73 -2.56 -0.42
CA ILE A 62 -7.83 -1.51 -0.90
C ILE A 62 -6.95 -1.07 0.28
N LYS A 63 -5.64 -1.09 0.10
CA LYS A 63 -4.68 -0.69 1.15
C LYS A 63 -4.52 0.82 1.17
N PHE A 64 -4.56 1.43 2.34
CA PHE A 64 -4.38 2.86 2.53
C PHE A 64 -3.07 3.13 3.25
N PHE A 65 -2.22 4.00 2.71
CA PHE A 65 -0.91 4.31 3.26
C PHE A 65 -0.79 5.81 3.53
N ILE A 66 -0.14 6.15 4.65
CA ILE A 66 0.18 7.53 5.02
C ILE A 66 1.69 7.60 5.15
N GLN A 67 2.30 8.56 4.45
CA GLN A 67 3.73 8.79 4.47
C GLN A 67 4.09 10.08 5.20
N ASP A 68 5.32 10.09 5.70
CA ASP A 68 5.97 11.27 6.25
C ASP A 68 6.65 12.11 5.15
N PHE A 69 7.12 13.31 5.50
CA PHE A 69 7.90 14.19 4.60
C PHE A 69 9.20 13.54 4.08
N LYS A 70 9.67 12.47 4.73
CA LYS A 70 10.81 11.66 4.28
C LYS A 70 10.43 10.54 3.29
N ASN A 71 9.18 10.50 2.82
CA ASN A 71 8.59 9.40 2.03
C ASN A 71 8.55 8.03 2.74
N GLU A 72 8.81 7.99 4.05
CA GLU A 72 8.66 6.82 4.90
C GLU A 72 7.16 6.56 5.16
N THR A 73 6.70 5.32 5.03
CA THR A 73 5.29 4.98 5.33
C THR A 73 5.12 4.87 6.84
N ILE A 74 4.48 5.85 7.45
CA ILE A 74 4.27 5.92 8.91
C ILE A 74 3.06 5.15 9.39
N ALA A 75 2.02 5.06 8.56
CA ALA A 75 0.81 4.34 8.91
C ALA A 75 0.24 3.62 7.69
N SER A 76 -0.37 2.47 7.96
CA SER A 76 -1.13 1.73 6.97
C SER A 76 -2.45 1.29 7.55
N ILE A 77 -3.52 1.48 6.80
CA ILE A 77 -4.86 1.06 7.15
C ILE A 77 -5.30 0.03 6.11
N SER A 78 -5.78 -1.11 6.57
CA SER A 78 -6.26 -2.18 5.70
C SER A 78 -7.46 -2.88 6.34
N GLY A 79 -8.31 -3.47 5.51
CA GLY A 79 -9.47 -4.22 5.98
C GLY A 79 -9.07 -5.44 6.82
N THR A 80 -9.95 -5.81 7.75
CA THR A 80 -9.77 -6.97 8.64
C THR A 80 -9.97 -8.31 7.93
N GLN A 81 -10.62 -8.30 6.75
CA GLN A 81 -10.97 -9.49 5.98
C GLN A 81 -9.78 -10.04 5.15
N GLN A 82 -8.67 -10.34 5.82
CA GLN A 82 -7.57 -11.06 5.18
C GLN A 82 -7.86 -12.57 5.22
N HIS A 83 -8.45 -13.10 4.15
CA HIS A 83 -8.70 -14.54 4.03
C HIS A 83 -7.38 -15.33 3.95
N ALA A 84 -7.37 -16.55 4.52
CA ALA A 84 -6.25 -17.51 4.52
C ALA A 84 -5.00 -17.17 5.35
N VAL A 85 -5.04 -16.16 6.21
CA VAL A 85 -3.83 -15.71 6.93
C VAL A 85 -3.39 -16.65 8.05
N VAL A 86 -4.30 -17.32 8.75
CA VAL A 86 -3.96 -18.13 9.94
C VAL A 86 -3.03 -19.30 9.59
N ARG A 87 -3.40 -20.11 8.60
CA ARG A 87 -2.62 -21.28 8.19
C ARG A 87 -1.30 -20.89 7.53
N VAL A 88 -1.28 -19.80 6.76
CA VAL A 88 -0.04 -19.25 6.21
C VAL A 88 0.91 -18.80 7.32
N ARG A 89 0.40 -18.09 8.33
CA ARG A 89 1.21 -17.66 9.49
C ARG A 89 1.73 -18.86 10.28
N GLN A 90 0.91 -19.87 10.53
CA GLN A 90 1.35 -21.12 11.18
C GLN A 90 2.51 -21.76 10.40
N ASN A 91 2.37 -21.90 9.08
CA ASN A 91 3.42 -22.42 8.22
C ASN A 91 4.69 -21.56 8.24
N GLN A 92 4.57 -20.23 8.28
CA GLN A 92 5.71 -19.32 8.41
C GLN A 92 6.45 -19.53 9.74
N PHE A 93 5.72 -19.66 10.85
CA PHE A 93 6.32 -19.93 12.17
C PHE A 93 7.02 -21.29 12.23
N GLU A 94 6.41 -22.33 11.65
CA GLU A 94 7.05 -23.64 11.59
C GLU A 94 8.27 -23.65 10.67
N PHE A 95 8.21 -22.94 9.53
CA PHE A 95 9.33 -22.84 8.59
C PHE A 95 10.59 -22.24 9.24
N ILE A 96 10.44 -21.22 10.09
CA ILE A 96 11.55 -20.57 10.81
C ILE A 96 12.32 -21.56 11.70
N LYS A 97 11.66 -22.61 12.21
CA LYS A 97 12.29 -23.63 13.05
C LYS A 97 13.08 -24.67 12.25
N THR A 98 12.99 -24.66 10.92
CA THR A 98 13.63 -25.67 10.05
C THR A 98 15.01 -25.23 9.57
N ILE A 99 15.88 -26.19 9.25
CA ILE A 99 17.19 -25.92 8.63
C ILE A 99 17.09 -25.18 7.28
N LYS A 100 15.94 -25.27 6.60
CA LYS A 100 15.69 -24.64 5.29
C LYS A 100 15.66 -23.11 5.37
N VAL A 101 15.54 -22.53 6.57
CA VAL A 101 15.57 -21.07 6.77
C VAL A 101 16.91 -20.46 6.34
N ALA A 102 18.02 -21.19 6.51
CA ALA A 102 19.35 -20.74 6.10
C ALA A 102 19.45 -20.63 4.57
N THR A 103 18.91 -21.63 3.86
CA THR A 103 18.85 -21.63 2.39
C THR A 103 17.99 -20.47 1.87
N LEU A 104 16.81 -20.24 2.44
CA LEU A 104 15.96 -19.12 2.03
C LEU A 104 16.64 -17.77 2.30
N SER A 105 17.27 -17.62 3.47
CA SER A 105 17.99 -16.39 3.83
C SER A 105 19.12 -16.09 2.85
N ALA A 106 19.92 -17.10 2.50
CA ALA A 106 21.00 -16.96 1.51
C ALA A 106 20.46 -16.50 0.15
N LEU A 107 19.37 -17.10 -0.33
CA LEU A 107 18.73 -16.71 -1.60
C LEU A 107 18.21 -15.26 -1.58
N VAL A 108 17.63 -14.81 -0.46
CA VAL A 108 17.16 -13.42 -0.32
C VAL A 108 18.33 -12.44 -0.33
N ILE A 109 19.42 -12.76 0.36
CA ILE A 109 20.64 -11.92 0.39
C ILE A 109 21.28 -11.85 -1.00
N GLU A 110 21.46 -13.00 -1.66
CA GLU A 110 22.01 -13.08 -3.01
C GLU A 110 21.17 -12.26 -4.00
N GLY A 111 19.84 -12.40 -3.94
CA GLY A 111 18.92 -11.63 -4.76
C GLY A 111 19.06 -10.11 -4.55
N LYS A 112 19.27 -9.66 -3.31
CA LYS A 112 19.48 -8.24 -2.98
C LYS A 112 20.81 -7.73 -3.55
N ILE A 113 21.91 -8.45 -3.33
CA ILE A 113 23.23 -8.09 -3.85
C ILE A 113 23.20 -8.03 -5.38
N LYS A 114 22.59 -9.02 -6.03
CA LYS A 114 22.49 -9.07 -7.50
C LYS A 114 21.70 -7.88 -8.06
N ARG A 115 20.61 -7.50 -7.40
CA ARG A 115 19.83 -6.31 -7.78
C ARG A 115 20.68 -5.04 -7.67
N ASP A 116 21.38 -4.87 -6.56
CA ASP A 116 22.18 -3.66 -6.31
C ASP A 116 23.38 -3.58 -7.29
N LEU A 117 24.00 -4.71 -7.64
CA LEU A 117 25.03 -4.79 -8.70
C LEU A 117 24.48 -4.49 -10.10
N CYS A 118 23.25 -4.92 -10.40
CA CYS A 118 22.61 -4.65 -11.70
C CYS A 118 22.31 -3.16 -11.88
N ILE A 119 21.87 -2.49 -10.81
CA ILE A 119 21.63 -1.04 -10.81
C ILE A 119 22.94 -0.31 -11.13
N ASN A 120 24.02 -0.60 -10.38
CA ASN A 120 25.32 0.04 -10.56
C ASN A 120 26.05 -0.28 -11.90
N ARG A 121 25.56 -1.23 -12.71
CA ARG A 121 26.12 -1.53 -14.04
C ARG A 121 25.43 -0.79 -15.18
N ASN A 122 24.26 -0.20 -14.92
CA ASN A 122 23.49 0.56 -15.90
C ASN A 122 23.58 2.09 -15.67
N ASP A 123 24.37 2.52 -14.68
CA ASP A 123 24.84 3.89 -14.48
C ASP A 123 26.27 4.04 -15.03
#